data_AF-A0A7S0NW63-F1
#
_entry.id   AF-A0A7S0NW63-F1
#
_cell.length_a   1.000
_cell.length_b   1.000
_cell.length_c   1.000
_cell.angle_alpha   90.00
_cell.angle_beta   90.00
_cell.angle_gamma   90.00
#
_symmetry.space_group_name_H-M   'P 1'
#
loop_
_entity.id
_entity.type
_entity.pdbx_description
1 polymer ?
#
loop_
_entity_poly.entity_id
_entity_poly.type
_entity_poly.pdbx_seq_one_letter_code
_entity_poly.pdbx_strand_id
1 'polypeptide(L)'
;RSKTLPAMSTESAVFDSADALTRFEEIVQLLVAAGYFRARIQSLSAFDKVVGGLAWCITASNVDVDIAFHENATIGQKIKIGESIERALRKMKCRNPLQAHQIQGLDDAAIFPVVQWLVKQVYELRGEIAESMRRLTLSQLNEQAAIPHATRRAERRRDALHAARSVCSSYTPSRRFRPKAQLLGDAGAHAARVLLEFGVHALANAGKRTDASASATGDGTQAVPSQPAAAEADCTAAASPREAPAP
;
A
#
# COMPACT_ATOMS: atom_id res chain seq x y z
N ARG A 1 29.37 -58.12 53.51
CA ARG A 1 28.11 -57.40 53.19
C ARG A 1 28.44 -56.28 52.22
N SER A 2 28.37 -56.61 50.94
CA SER A 2 28.56 -55.75 49.78
C SER A 2 27.41 -54.75 49.68
N LYS A 3 27.72 -53.46 49.56
CA LYS A 3 26.76 -52.41 49.19
C LYS A 3 27.18 -51.82 47.85
N THR A 4 26.53 -52.29 46.81
CA THR A 4 26.49 -51.70 45.48
C THR A 4 25.67 -50.40 45.53
N LEU A 5 26.24 -49.31 45.00
CA LEU A 5 25.55 -48.05 44.70
C LEU A 5 25.02 -48.12 43.25
N PRO A 6 23.79 -47.68 42.96
CA PRO A 6 23.33 -47.55 41.58
C PRO A 6 23.72 -46.18 41.00
N ALA A 7 24.24 -46.21 39.77
CA ALA A 7 24.38 -45.07 38.88
C ALA A 7 23.05 -44.87 38.13
N MET A 8 22.36 -43.74 38.31
CA MET A 8 21.24 -43.30 37.45
C MET A 8 21.07 -41.78 37.54
N SER A 9 21.63 -41.02 36.59
CA SER A 9 21.28 -39.61 36.35
C SER A 9 21.49 -39.17 34.89
N THR A 10 21.57 -40.09 33.94
CA THR A 10 21.90 -39.77 32.54
C THR A 10 20.69 -39.75 31.58
N GLU A 11 19.48 -40.13 32.02
CA GLU A 11 18.32 -40.20 31.11
C GLU A 11 17.61 -38.84 30.87
N SER A 12 17.66 -37.89 31.80
CA SER A 12 16.94 -36.61 31.66
C SER A 12 17.60 -35.63 30.70
N ALA A 13 18.90 -35.74 30.43
CA ALA A 13 19.62 -34.83 29.53
C ALA A 13 19.40 -35.17 28.03
N VAL A 14 18.97 -36.39 27.72
CA VAL A 14 18.83 -36.86 26.33
C VAL A 14 17.51 -36.38 25.71
N PHE A 15 16.45 -36.23 26.52
CA PHE A 15 15.14 -35.76 26.05
C PHE A 15 15.17 -34.27 25.65
N ASP A 16 15.83 -33.43 26.44
CA ASP A 16 15.92 -31.98 26.17
C ASP A 16 16.78 -31.67 24.93
N SER A 17 17.79 -32.50 24.65
CA SER A 17 18.66 -32.35 23.47
C SER A 17 17.94 -32.66 22.15
N ALA A 18 16.97 -33.59 22.14
CA ALA A 18 16.20 -33.90 20.94
C ALA A 18 15.25 -32.75 20.59
N ASP A 19 14.60 -32.16 21.60
CA ASP A 19 13.73 -31.01 21.44
C ASP A 19 14.50 -29.72 21.08
N ALA A 20 15.77 -29.58 21.49
CA ALA A 20 16.62 -28.47 21.08
C ALA A 20 16.96 -28.55 19.59
N LEU A 21 17.30 -29.74 19.08
CA LEU A 21 17.64 -29.93 17.67
C LEU A 21 16.45 -29.67 16.73
N THR A 22 15.24 -30.08 17.11
CA THR A 22 14.02 -29.80 16.33
C THR A 22 13.74 -28.29 16.28
N ARG A 23 13.86 -27.59 17.40
CA ARG A 23 13.72 -26.12 17.46
C ARG A 23 14.78 -25.40 16.63
N PHE A 24 16.03 -25.87 16.66
CA PHE A 24 17.09 -25.31 15.83
C PHE A 24 16.78 -25.43 14.33
N GLU A 25 16.29 -26.60 13.89
CA GLU A 25 15.87 -26.79 12.50
C GLU A 25 14.71 -25.87 12.10
N GLU A 26 13.74 -25.66 12.99
CA GLU A 26 12.66 -24.69 12.78
C GLU A 26 13.20 -23.26 12.62
N ILE A 27 14.16 -22.84 13.46
CA ILE A 27 14.83 -21.54 13.34
C ILE A 27 15.50 -21.41 11.96
N VAL A 28 16.22 -22.44 11.52
CA VAL A 28 16.86 -22.47 10.20
C VAL A 28 15.83 -22.35 9.07
N GLN A 29 14.70 -23.06 9.17
CA GLN A 29 13.62 -22.97 8.18
C GLN A 29 13.00 -21.57 8.12
N LEU A 30 12.74 -20.93 9.27
CA LEU A 30 12.23 -19.56 9.33
C LEU A 30 13.20 -18.55 8.68
N LEU A 31 14.50 -18.70 8.95
CA LEU A 31 15.55 -17.87 8.34
C LEU A 31 15.62 -18.05 6.82
N VAL A 32 15.54 -19.28 6.34
CA VAL A 32 15.52 -19.58 4.90
C VAL A 32 14.27 -19.00 4.24
N ALA A 33 13.10 -19.12 4.88
CA ALA A 33 11.86 -18.55 4.39
C ALA A 33 11.94 -17.01 4.30
N ALA A 34 12.57 -16.35 5.27
CA ALA A 34 12.80 -14.91 5.25
C ALA A 34 13.75 -14.46 4.12
N GLY A 35 14.63 -15.35 3.64
CA GLY A 35 15.56 -15.12 2.54
C GLY A 35 17.04 -15.25 2.89
N TYR A 36 17.38 -15.77 4.07
CA TYR A 36 18.76 -16.07 4.45
C TYR A 36 19.15 -17.50 4.08
N PHE A 37 19.56 -17.71 2.83
CA PHE A 37 19.88 -19.04 2.29
C PHE A 37 21.17 -19.66 2.84
N ARG A 38 22.09 -18.86 3.38
CA ARG A 38 23.36 -19.33 3.95
C ARG A 38 23.17 -20.28 5.13
N ALA A 39 22.02 -20.25 5.81
CA ALA A 39 21.70 -21.19 6.89
C ALA A 39 21.60 -22.66 6.42
N ARG A 40 21.37 -22.93 5.12
CA ARG A 40 21.30 -24.29 4.56
C ARG A 40 22.66 -24.96 4.39
N ILE A 41 23.75 -24.21 4.46
CA ILE A 41 25.09 -24.74 4.24
C ILE A 41 25.47 -25.65 5.42
N GLN A 42 25.67 -26.94 5.14
CA GLN A 42 25.95 -27.95 6.17
C GLN A 42 27.33 -27.79 6.82
N SER A 43 28.30 -27.22 6.09
CA SER A 43 29.67 -26.99 6.59
C SER A 43 29.79 -25.83 7.58
N LEU A 44 28.71 -25.09 7.84
CA LEU A 44 28.71 -23.93 8.72
C LEU A 44 28.28 -24.32 10.13
N SER A 45 28.95 -23.76 11.15
CA SER A 45 28.63 -24.03 12.55
C SER A 45 27.21 -23.54 12.91
N ALA A 46 26.56 -24.19 13.88
CA ALA A 46 25.23 -23.79 14.34
C ALA A 46 25.20 -22.32 14.82
N PHE A 47 26.26 -21.90 15.51
CA PHE A 47 26.47 -20.50 15.92
C PHE A 47 26.52 -19.55 14.74
N ASP A 48 27.33 -19.85 13.73
CA ASP A 48 27.48 -18.97 12.57
C ASP A 48 26.20 -18.89 11.72
N LYS A 49 25.40 -19.96 11.68
CA LYS A 49 24.07 -19.95 11.06
C LYS A 49 23.12 -18.99 11.75
N VAL A 50 23.02 -19.06 13.08
CA VAL A 50 22.12 -18.21 13.87
C VAL A 50 22.61 -16.77 13.89
N VAL A 51 23.89 -16.54 14.19
CA VAL A 51 24.48 -15.19 14.25
C VAL A 51 24.44 -14.51 12.90
N GLY A 52 24.78 -15.21 11.82
CA GLY A 52 24.65 -14.69 10.47
C GLY A 52 23.19 -14.39 10.10
N GLY A 53 22.26 -15.24 10.52
CA GLY A 53 20.83 -15.03 10.34
C GLY A 53 20.29 -13.81 11.10
N LEU A 54 20.65 -13.66 12.37
CA LEU A 54 20.29 -12.51 13.21
C LEU A 54 20.88 -11.22 12.63
N ALA A 55 22.15 -11.23 12.26
CA ALA A 55 22.81 -10.09 11.64
C ALA A 55 22.14 -9.69 10.33
N TRP A 56 21.83 -10.68 9.49
CA TRP A 56 21.09 -10.46 8.25
C TRP A 56 19.73 -9.83 8.52
N CYS A 57 18.94 -10.35 9.48
CA CYS A 57 17.65 -9.77 9.83
C CYS A 57 17.77 -8.32 10.32
N ILE A 58 18.79 -7.99 11.12
CA ILE A 58 19.05 -6.63 11.58
C ILE A 58 19.35 -5.70 10.39
N THR A 59 20.26 -6.10 9.50
CA THR A 59 20.57 -5.31 8.30
C THR A 59 19.35 -5.17 7.38
N ALA A 60 18.53 -6.22 7.27
CA ALA A 60 17.31 -6.22 6.49
C ALA A 60 16.19 -5.37 7.11
N SER A 61 16.25 -5.09 8.43
CA SER A 61 15.34 -4.19 9.15
C SER A 61 15.76 -2.71 9.12
N ASN A 62 16.75 -2.33 8.28
CA ASN A 62 17.22 -0.94 8.09
C ASN A 62 17.74 -0.28 9.38
N VAL A 63 18.38 -1.07 10.24
CA VAL A 63 19.09 -0.56 11.42
C VAL A 63 20.59 -0.66 11.15
N ASP A 64 21.25 0.49 11.05
CA ASP A 64 22.69 0.56 10.84
C ASP A 64 23.45 0.13 12.11
N VAL A 65 23.93 -1.12 12.08
CA VAL A 65 24.87 -1.66 13.05
C VAL A 65 25.96 -2.40 12.29
N ASP A 66 27.21 -1.97 12.51
CA ASP A 66 28.38 -2.66 11.99
C ASP A 66 28.58 -3.98 12.73
N ILE A 67 27.96 -5.03 12.21
CA ILE A 67 28.19 -6.41 12.65
C ILE A 67 29.34 -6.94 11.80
N ALA A 68 30.56 -6.75 12.29
CA ALA A 68 31.78 -7.30 11.68
C ALA A 68 31.82 -8.84 11.84
N PHE A 69 31.05 -9.54 11.00
CA PHE A 69 30.99 -10.99 10.98
C PHE A 69 32.17 -11.58 10.20
N HIS A 70 32.89 -12.51 10.82
CA HIS A 70 33.91 -13.33 10.17
C HIS A 70 33.58 -14.80 10.42
N GLU A 71 33.58 -15.61 9.36
CA GLU A 71 33.40 -17.06 9.46
C GLU A 71 34.57 -17.68 10.25
N ASN A 72 34.28 -18.59 11.20
CA ASN A 72 35.27 -19.18 12.12
C ASN A 72 35.96 -18.19 13.09
N ALA A 73 35.20 -17.19 13.57
CA ALA A 73 35.68 -16.22 14.56
C ALA A 73 36.24 -16.87 15.83
N THR A 74 37.31 -16.29 16.39
CA THR A 74 37.85 -16.69 17.70
C THR A 74 36.84 -16.43 18.82
N ILE A 75 36.95 -17.13 19.96
CA ILE A 75 36.00 -16.99 21.09
C ILE A 75 35.74 -15.52 21.47
N GLY A 76 36.79 -14.70 21.49
CA GLY A 76 36.67 -13.27 21.84
C GLY A 76 35.91 -12.45 20.79
N GLN A 77 36.05 -12.79 19.51
CA GLN A 77 35.28 -12.16 18.44
C GLN A 77 33.80 -12.59 18.49
N LYS A 78 33.51 -13.85 18.82
CA LYS A 78 32.12 -14.34 18.99
C LYS A 78 31.38 -13.55 20.07
N ILE A 79 32.03 -13.28 21.20
CA ILE A 79 31.48 -12.44 22.28
C ILE A 79 31.20 -11.02 21.77
N LYS A 80 32.18 -10.40 21.09
CA LYS A 80 32.02 -9.05 20.52
C LYS A 80 30.87 -8.96 19.52
N ILE A 81 30.67 -10.00 18.70
CA ILE A 81 29.54 -10.08 17.76
C ILE A 81 28.22 -10.20 18.53
N GLY A 82 28.14 -11.06 19.56
CA GLY A 82 26.97 -11.20 20.42
C GLY A 82 26.57 -9.88 21.09
N GLU A 83 27.53 -9.13 21.62
CA GLU A 83 27.30 -7.79 22.21
C GLU A 83 26.88 -6.75 21.16
N SER A 84 27.37 -6.86 19.92
CA SER A 84 26.92 -5.99 18.82
C SER A 84 25.45 -6.25 18.47
N ILE A 85 25.05 -7.53 18.40
CA ILE A 85 23.68 -7.95 18.16
C ILE A 85 22.77 -7.49 19.31
N GLU A 86 23.20 -7.66 20.57
CA GLU A 86 22.42 -7.19 21.72
C GLU A 86 22.17 -5.67 21.66
N ARG A 87 23.19 -4.88 21.31
CA ARG A 87 23.04 -3.43 21.12
C ARG A 87 22.05 -3.10 19.99
N ALA A 88 22.06 -3.87 18.90
CA ALA A 88 21.10 -3.71 17.80
C ALA A 88 19.66 -4.02 18.25
N LEU A 89 19.46 -5.13 18.96
CA LEU A 89 18.16 -5.54 19.48
C LEU A 89 17.61 -4.52 20.49
N ARG A 90 18.48 -3.91 21.30
CA ARG A 90 18.11 -2.80 22.20
C ARG A 90 17.65 -1.57 21.44
N LYS A 91 18.32 -1.19 20.34
CA LYS A 91 17.88 -0.07 19.48
C LYS A 91 16.49 -0.32 18.87
N MET A 92 16.23 -1.56 18.46
CA MET A 92 14.94 -1.98 17.89
C MET A 92 13.82 -2.18 18.92
N LYS A 93 14.12 -2.09 20.22
CA LYS A 93 13.17 -2.28 21.33
C LYS A 93 12.45 -3.64 21.24
N CYS A 94 13.22 -4.71 21.02
CA CYS A 94 12.68 -6.07 20.95
C CYS A 94 11.98 -6.45 22.27
N ARG A 95 10.84 -7.16 22.16
CA ARG A 95 10.03 -7.60 23.32
C ARG A 95 10.79 -8.55 24.23
N ASN A 96 11.62 -9.42 23.64
CA ASN A 96 12.41 -10.41 24.33
C ASN A 96 13.90 -10.02 24.20
N PRO A 97 14.52 -9.46 25.25
CA PRO A 97 15.92 -9.07 25.20
C PRO A 97 16.81 -10.31 25.21
N LEU A 98 17.56 -10.50 24.12
CA LEU A 98 18.53 -11.59 23.98
C LEU A 98 19.89 -11.11 24.50
N GLN A 99 20.49 -11.83 25.43
CA GLN A 99 21.82 -11.50 25.94
C GLN A 99 22.92 -12.22 25.13
N ALA A 100 24.11 -11.61 25.04
CA ALA A 100 25.23 -12.19 24.30
C ALA A 100 25.60 -13.62 24.75
N HIS A 101 25.44 -13.93 26.04
CA HIS A 101 25.73 -15.27 26.57
C HIS A 101 24.76 -16.34 26.05
N GLN A 102 23.50 -15.99 25.78
CA GLN A 102 22.49 -16.93 25.27
C GLN A 102 22.79 -17.30 23.81
N ILE A 103 23.30 -16.34 23.04
CA ILE A 103 23.73 -16.56 21.64
C ILE A 103 24.95 -17.48 21.62
N GLN A 104 25.91 -17.27 22.53
CA GLN A 104 27.10 -18.12 22.64
C GLN A 104 26.77 -19.54 23.14
N GLY A 105 25.81 -19.65 24.07
CA GLY A 105 25.34 -20.92 24.63
C GLY A 105 24.40 -21.70 23.71
N LEU A 106 24.01 -21.14 22.55
CA LEU A 106 23.02 -21.74 21.63
C LEU A 106 21.71 -22.09 22.35
N ASP A 107 21.19 -21.14 23.13
CA ASP A 107 19.89 -21.29 23.79
C ASP A 107 18.74 -21.07 22.79
N ASP A 108 18.40 -22.13 22.05
CA ASP A 108 17.40 -22.10 20.99
C ASP A 108 16.01 -21.65 21.48
N ALA A 109 15.68 -21.90 22.76
CA ALA A 109 14.40 -21.50 23.35
C ALA A 109 14.27 -19.97 23.46
N ALA A 110 15.36 -19.28 23.83
CA ALA A 110 15.38 -17.82 23.89
C ALA A 110 15.54 -17.18 22.49
N ILE A 111 16.28 -17.82 21.60
CA ILE A 111 16.58 -17.31 20.24
C ILE A 111 15.34 -17.38 19.35
N PHE A 112 14.56 -18.46 19.42
CA PHE A 112 13.39 -18.69 18.58
C PHE A 112 12.40 -17.52 18.53
N PRO A 113 11.86 -16.99 19.65
CA PRO A 113 10.90 -15.91 19.61
C PRO A 113 11.51 -14.60 19.10
N VAL A 114 12.82 -14.39 19.26
CA VAL A 114 13.53 -13.23 18.73
C VAL A 114 13.63 -13.31 17.21
N VAL A 115 13.96 -14.49 16.67
CA VAL A 115 13.99 -14.73 15.22
C VAL A 115 12.60 -14.55 14.62
N GLN A 116 11.55 -15.09 15.24
CA GLN A 116 10.17 -14.88 14.77
C GLN A 116 9.80 -13.40 14.69
N TRP A 117 10.12 -12.64 15.75
CA TRP A 117 9.87 -11.21 15.79
C TRP A 117 10.65 -10.46 14.70
N LEU A 118 11.94 -10.77 14.53
CA LEU A 118 12.79 -10.16 13.51
C LEU A 118 12.28 -10.46 12.09
N VAL A 119 11.93 -11.70 11.81
CA VAL A 119 11.42 -12.11 10.49
C VAL A 119 10.12 -11.37 10.16
N LYS A 120 9.21 -11.22 11.14
CA LYS A 120 8.01 -10.40 10.98
C LYS A 120 8.36 -8.96 10.62
N GLN A 121 9.30 -8.34 11.35
CA GLN A 121 9.73 -6.97 11.09
C GLN A 121 10.34 -6.80 9.69
N VAL A 122 11.13 -7.77 9.24
CA VAL A 122 11.72 -7.77 7.88
C VAL A 122 10.63 -7.83 6.80
N TYR A 123 9.58 -8.63 6.99
CA TYR A 123 8.47 -8.66 6.05
C TYR A 123 7.69 -7.35 6.00
N GLU A 124 7.39 -6.76 7.15
CA GLU A 124 6.70 -5.47 7.23
C GLU A 124 7.49 -4.39 6.50
N LEU A 125 8.78 -4.26 6.80
CA LEU A 125 9.63 -3.25 6.16
C LEU A 125 9.79 -3.50 4.66
N ARG A 126 9.93 -4.76 4.21
CA ARG A 126 9.96 -5.06 2.77
C ARG A 126 8.66 -4.68 2.07
N GLY A 127 7.52 -4.88 2.73
CA GLY A 127 6.22 -4.41 2.23
C GLY A 127 6.17 -2.89 2.11
N GLU A 128 6.64 -2.18 3.13
CA GLU A 128 6.72 -0.72 3.14
C GLU A 128 7.66 -0.18 2.05
N ILE A 129 8.84 -0.78 1.88
CA ILE A 129 9.80 -0.42 0.84
C ILE A 129 9.20 -0.70 -0.54
N ALA A 130 8.57 -1.87 -0.74
CA ALA A 130 7.95 -2.23 -2.02
C ALA A 130 6.82 -1.26 -2.40
N GLU A 131 5.94 -0.91 -1.46
CA GLU A 131 4.87 0.06 -1.74
C GLU A 131 5.40 1.49 -1.89
N SER A 132 6.46 1.85 -1.17
CA SER A 132 7.13 3.15 -1.35
C SER A 132 7.79 3.24 -2.73
N MET A 133 8.45 2.18 -3.18
CA MET A 133 9.02 2.09 -4.53
C MET A 133 7.92 2.14 -5.58
N ARG A 134 6.81 1.43 -5.40
CA ARG A 134 5.66 1.48 -6.33
C ARG A 134 5.09 2.89 -6.45
N ARG A 135 4.87 3.56 -5.31
CA ARG A 135 4.39 4.95 -5.26
C ARG A 135 5.37 5.91 -5.96
N LEU A 136 6.66 5.76 -5.70
CA LEU A 136 7.71 6.55 -6.37
C LEU A 136 7.67 6.35 -7.89
N THR A 137 7.65 5.10 -8.34
CA THR A 137 7.58 4.77 -9.77
C THR A 137 6.31 5.33 -10.41
N LEU A 138 5.16 5.27 -9.73
CA LEU A 138 3.91 5.88 -10.23
C LEU A 138 4.00 7.41 -10.30
N SER A 139 4.64 8.07 -9.33
CA SER A 139 4.86 9.52 -9.38
C SER A 139 5.75 9.89 -10.57
N GLN A 140 6.88 9.20 -10.72
CA GLN A 140 7.82 9.43 -11.82
C GLN A 140 7.18 9.14 -13.18
N LEU A 141 6.40 8.06 -13.28
CA LEU A 141 5.66 7.76 -14.50
C LEU A 141 4.58 8.80 -14.77
N ASN A 142 3.84 9.28 -13.78
CA ASN A 142 2.83 10.32 -13.99
C ASN A 142 3.47 11.64 -14.45
N GLU A 143 4.63 11.98 -13.91
CA GLU A 143 5.43 13.15 -14.34
C GLU A 143 5.97 12.99 -15.77
N GLN A 144 6.41 11.79 -16.14
CA GLN A 144 6.98 11.50 -17.46
C GLN A 144 5.93 11.08 -18.50
N ALA A 145 4.71 10.73 -18.08
CA ALA A 145 3.62 10.29 -18.94
C ALA A 145 2.94 11.49 -19.64
N ALA A 146 3.74 12.38 -20.21
CA ALA A 146 3.35 13.13 -21.40
C ALA A 146 3.34 12.18 -22.61
N ILE A 147 2.59 11.08 -22.54
CA ILE A 147 2.39 10.19 -23.68
C ILE A 147 1.59 11.01 -24.71
N PRO A 148 2.05 11.19 -25.96
CA PRO A 148 1.39 12.05 -26.94
C PRO A 148 -0.10 11.74 -27.17
N HIS A 149 -0.51 10.49 -26.97
CA HIS A 149 -1.90 10.06 -27.07
C HIS A 149 -2.74 10.42 -25.82
N ALA A 150 -2.14 10.38 -24.63
CA ALA A 150 -2.79 10.75 -23.37
C ALA A 150 -2.95 12.27 -23.23
N THR A 151 -1.94 13.05 -23.64
CA THR A 151 -2.01 14.52 -23.70
C THR A 151 -3.10 14.97 -24.67
N ARG A 152 -3.15 14.41 -25.88
CA ARG A 152 -4.19 14.72 -26.88
C ARG A 152 -5.60 14.39 -26.38
N ARG A 153 -5.77 13.31 -25.60
CA ARG A 153 -7.05 12.95 -24.98
C ARG A 153 -7.43 13.92 -23.85
N ALA A 154 -6.46 14.35 -23.04
CA ALA A 154 -6.67 15.31 -21.96
C ALA A 154 -7.03 16.70 -22.50
N GLU A 155 -6.36 17.16 -23.56
CA GLU A 155 -6.67 18.41 -24.27
C GLU A 155 -8.09 18.38 -24.83
N ARG A 156 -8.45 17.34 -25.59
CA ARG A 156 -9.82 17.15 -26.11
C ARG A 156 -10.86 17.16 -25.00
N ARG A 157 -10.57 16.55 -23.85
CA ARG A 157 -11.45 16.57 -22.67
C ARG A 157 -11.60 17.98 -22.11
N ARG A 158 -10.51 18.75 -22.02
CA ARG A 158 -10.53 20.14 -21.56
C ARG A 158 -11.37 21.01 -22.49
N ASP A 159 -11.18 20.86 -23.79
CA ASP A 159 -11.90 21.64 -24.81
C ASP A 159 -13.40 21.29 -24.81
N ALA A 160 -13.73 20.00 -24.69
CA ALA A 160 -15.13 19.55 -24.54
C ALA A 160 -15.79 20.11 -23.28
N LEU A 161 -15.08 20.14 -22.14
CA LEU A 161 -15.59 20.73 -20.90
C LEU A 161 -15.76 22.24 -21.01
N HIS A 162 -14.85 22.94 -21.68
CA HIS A 162 -14.97 24.37 -21.93
C HIS A 162 -16.17 24.67 -22.82
N ALA A 163 -16.36 23.92 -23.90
CA ALA A 163 -17.52 24.02 -24.77
C ALA A 163 -18.83 23.74 -24.01
N ALA A 164 -18.87 22.68 -23.20
CA ALA A 164 -20.03 22.35 -22.38
C ALA A 164 -20.35 23.46 -21.37
N ARG A 165 -19.34 24.01 -20.68
CA ARG A 165 -19.52 25.15 -19.76
C ARG A 165 -19.99 26.41 -20.48
N SER A 166 -19.44 26.70 -21.66
CA SER A 166 -19.86 27.84 -22.47
C SER A 166 -21.33 27.71 -22.86
N VAL A 167 -21.76 26.55 -23.36
CA VAL A 167 -23.17 26.27 -23.67
C VAL A 167 -24.03 26.40 -22.40
N CYS A 168 -23.67 25.73 -21.30
CA CYS A 168 -24.42 25.86 -20.05
C CYS A 168 -24.54 27.32 -19.61
N SER A 169 -23.47 28.11 -19.69
CA SER A 169 -23.48 29.53 -19.31
C SER A 169 -24.41 30.37 -20.18
N SER A 170 -24.43 30.13 -21.51
CA SER A 170 -25.30 30.86 -22.45
C SER A 170 -26.77 30.50 -22.28
N TYR A 171 -27.06 29.28 -21.81
CA TYR A 171 -28.42 28.80 -21.56
C TYR A 171 -28.81 28.87 -20.08
N THR A 172 -28.02 29.51 -19.22
CA THR A 172 -28.42 29.69 -17.81
C THR A 172 -29.63 30.62 -17.73
N PRO A 173 -30.69 30.23 -17.00
CA PRO A 173 -31.87 31.07 -16.86
C PRO A 173 -31.54 32.29 -16.00
N SER A 174 -31.34 33.44 -16.64
CA SER A 174 -31.14 34.72 -15.95
C SER A 174 -32.49 35.36 -15.62
N ARG A 175 -32.79 35.59 -14.35
CA ARG A 175 -33.98 36.35 -13.94
C ARG A 175 -33.73 37.84 -14.20
N ARG A 176 -34.30 38.37 -15.29
CA ARG A 176 -34.04 39.74 -15.76
C ARG A 176 -34.98 40.76 -15.13
N PHE A 177 -36.18 40.34 -14.74
CA PHE A 177 -37.17 41.24 -14.18
C PHE A 177 -37.44 40.89 -12.72
N ARG A 178 -37.62 41.92 -11.89
CA ARG A 178 -37.98 41.78 -10.48
C ARG A 178 -39.30 42.51 -10.22
N PRO A 179 -40.29 41.86 -9.58
CA PRO A 179 -41.56 42.52 -9.26
C PRO A 179 -41.34 43.58 -8.19
N LYS A 180 -41.94 44.76 -8.37
CA LYS A 180 -41.85 45.89 -7.42
C LYS A 180 -42.62 45.65 -6.11
N ALA A 181 -43.56 44.70 -6.09
CA ALA A 181 -44.34 44.34 -4.90
C ALA A 181 -44.62 42.84 -4.87
N GLN A 182 -44.61 42.24 -3.67
CA GLN A 182 -45.01 40.85 -3.44
C GLN A 182 -46.55 40.78 -3.40
N LEU A 183 -47.16 40.57 -4.55
CA LEU A 183 -48.59 40.31 -4.65
C LEU A 183 -48.87 38.85 -4.31
N LEU A 184 -49.54 38.61 -3.17
CA LEU A 184 -50.12 37.31 -2.82
C LEU A 184 -51.20 36.96 -3.86
N GLY A 185 -51.14 35.75 -4.41
CA GLY A 185 -52.08 35.26 -5.41
C GLY A 185 -52.04 33.75 -5.52
N ASP A 186 -52.95 33.19 -6.32
CA ASP A 186 -53.08 31.76 -6.58
C ASP A 186 -51.80 31.14 -7.17
N ALA A 187 -51.56 29.85 -6.91
CA ALA A 187 -50.31 29.16 -7.25
C ALA A 187 -50.01 29.21 -8.76
N GLY A 188 -51.05 29.12 -9.60
CA GLY A 188 -50.93 29.25 -11.06
C GLY A 188 -50.49 30.64 -11.52
N ALA A 189 -51.01 31.70 -10.88
CA ALA A 189 -50.63 33.08 -11.18
C ALA A 189 -49.20 33.40 -10.72
N HIS A 190 -48.76 32.79 -9.62
CA HIS A 190 -47.38 32.89 -9.16
C HIS A 190 -46.40 32.25 -10.16
N ALA A 191 -46.70 31.04 -10.65
CA ALA A 191 -45.88 30.35 -11.64
C ALA A 191 -45.76 31.15 -12.96
N ALA A 192 -46.88 31.68 -13.47
CA ALA A 192 -46.88 32.52 -14.67
C ALA A 192 -46.03 33.79 -14.49
N ARG A 193 -46.10 34.43 -13.31
CA ARG A 193 -45.26 35.59 -12.98
C ARG A 193 -43.78 35.23 -12.95
N VAL A 194 -43.40 34.12 -12.29
CA VAL A 194 -42.00 33.67 -12.22
C VAL A 194 -41.45 33.39 -13.62
N LEU A 195 -42.21 32.75 -14.51
CA LEU A 195 -41.78 32.50 -15.89
C LEU A 195 -41.55 33.81 -16.69
N LEU A 196 -42.40 34.82 -16.49
CA LEU A 196 -42.23 36.13 -17.12
C LEU A 196 -40.98 36.87 -16.62
N GLU A 197 -40.54 36.61 -15.38
CA GLU A 197 -39.33 37.24 -14.81
C GLU A 197 -38.03 36.77 -15.48
N PHE A 198 -38.02 35.57 -16.06
CA PHE A 198 -36.93 35.05 -16.89
C PHE A 198 -37.00 35.55 -18.35
N GLY A 199 -38.07 36.27 -18.72
CA GLY A 199 -38.27 36.89 -20.03
C GLY A 199 -38.76 35.92 -21.12
N VAL A 200 -39.37 36.48 -22.17
CA VAL A 200 -39.98 35.72 -23.29
C VAL A 200 -38.94 34.93 -24.10
N HIS A 201 -37.65 35.28 -24.02
CA HIS A 201 -36.58 34.54 -24.70
C HIS A 201 -36.35 33.12 -24.14
N ALA A 202 -36.65 32.88 -22.86
CA ALA A 202 -36.64 31.52 -22.30
C ALA A 202 -37.75 30.65 -22.94
N LEU A 203 -38.88 31.26 -23.32
CA LEU A 203 -39.97 30.61 -24.05
C LEU A 203 -39.67 30.48 -25.56
N ALA A 204 -38.96 31.43 -26.17
CA ALA A 204 -38.68 31.44 -27.61
C ALA A 204 -37.67 30.36 -28.06
N ASN A 205 -36.69 30.01 -27.20
CA ASN A 205 -35.71 28.96 -27.52
C ASN A 205 -36.27 27.54 -27.44
N ALA A 206 -37.44 27.33 -26.82
CA ALA A 206 -38.16 26.06 -26.85
C ALA A 206 -38.88 25.82 -28.19
N GLY A 207 -39.15 26.88 -28.97
CA GLY A 207 -39.92 26.82 -30.22
C GLY A 207 -39.09 26.69 -31.51
N LYS A 208 -37.75 26.88 -31.46
CA LYS A 208 -36.87 26.66 -32.63
C LYS A 208 -36.49 25.18 -32.73
N ARG A 209 -37.48 24.31 -32.97
CA ARG A 209 -37.23 22.89 -33.23
C ARG A 209 -38.20 22.26 -34.23
N THR A 210 -38.57 23.00 -35.26
CA THR A 210 -39.06 22.52 -36.56
C THR A 210 -38.74 23.69 -37.49
N ASP A 211 -37.70 23.68 -38.32
CA ASP A 211 -37.87 23.58 -39.78
C ASP A 211 -36.50 23.79 -40.47
N ALA A 212 -35.48 23.01 -40.08
CA ALA A 212 -34.15 23.07 -40.69
C ALA A 212 -33.60 21.68 -41.09
N SER A 213 -34.49 20.73 -41.40
CA SER A 213 -34.13 19.49 -42.11
C SER A 213 -35.10 19.23 -43.26
N ALA A 214 -35.02 20.04 -44.31
CA ALA A 214 -35.65 19.76 -45.59
C ALA A 214 -34.82 20.34 -46.73
N SER A 215 -33.64 19.79 -46.98
CA SER A 215 -33.01 19.64 -48.32
C SER A 215 -31.57 19.15 -48.20
N ALA A 216 -31.36 17.84 -48.39
CA ALA A 216 -30.24 17.27 -49.12
C ALA A 216 -30.38 15.74 -49.15
N THR A 217 -30.81 15.22 -50.29
CA THR A 217 -30.88 13.80 -50.64
C THR A 217 -29.59 13.39 -51.34
N GLY A 218 -29.04 12.20 -51.00
CA GLY A 218 -27.98 11.46 -51.71
C GLY A 218 -26.55 11.76 -51.20
N ASP A 219 -25.70 10.82 -50.82
CA ASP A 219 -25.51 9.46 -51.32
C ASP A 219 -24.84 8.56 -50.26
N GLY A 220 -25.03 7.24 -50.38
CA GLY A 220 -24.77 6.25 -49.33
C GLY A 220 -23.30 5.81 -49.17
N THR A 221 -23.01 5.20 -48.02
CA THR A 221 -22.23 3.95 -47.88
C THR A 221 -22.36 3.45 -46.43
N GLN A 222 -22.53 2.13 -46.33
CA GLN A 222 -22.92 1.33 -45.17
C GLN A 222 -21.91 1.35 -44.01
N ALA A 223 -22.39 1.27 -42.76
CA ALA A 223 -21.68 0.60 -41.67
C ALA A 223 -22.67 0.05 -40.62
N VAL A 224 -22.48 -1.22 -40.30
CA VAL A 224 -23.30 -2.17 -39.52
C VAL A 224 -23.47 -1.77 -38.04
N PRO A 225 -24.62 -2.07 -37.40
CA PRO A 225 -24.85 -1.75 -35.98
C PRO A 225 -24.17 -2.78 -35.07
N SER A 226 -23.38 -2.30 -34.10
CA SER A 226 -22.92 -3.08 -32.95
C SER A 226 -23.68 -2.62 -31.71
N GLN A 227 -24.39 -3.55 -31.07
CA GLN A 227 -25.18 -3.32 -29.86
C GLN A 227 -24.31 -2.87 -28.67
N PRO A 228 -24.84 -2.07 -27.72
CA PRO A 228 -24.14 -1.74 -26.50
C PRO A 228 -24.26 -2.86 -25.47
N ALA A 229 -23.11 -3.39 -25.04
CA ALA A 229 -22.99 -4.22 -23.86
C ALA A 229 -23.35 -3.41 -22.61
N ALA A 230 -24.13 -4.04 -21.74
CA ALA A 230 -24.50 -3.57 -20.41
C ALA A 230 -23.26 -3.20 -19.59
N ALA A 231 -23.26 -2.00 -19.01
CA ALA A 231 -22.36 -1.64 -17.93
C ALA A 231 -23.22 -1.43 -16.68
N GLU A 232 -23.08 -2.37 -15.76
CA GLU A 232 -23.70 -2.36 -14.45
C GLU A 232 -23.25 -1.15 -13.64
N ALA A 233 -24.20 -0.67 -12.83
CA ALA A 233 -23.99 0.37 -11.85
C ALA A 233 -23.19 -0.20 -10.68
N ASP A 234 -22.05 0.41 -10.37
CA ASP A 234 -21.44 0.29 -9.05
C ASP A 234 -21.41 1.65 -8.37
N CYS A 235 -22.26 1.74 -7.35
CA CYS A 235 -22.44 2.86 -6.47
C CYS A 235 -21.52 2.63 -5.27
N THR A 236 -20.39 3.33 -5.19
CA THR A 236 -19.65 3.43 -3.92
C THR A 236 -19.32 4.88 -3.60
N ALA A 237 -19.95 5.34 -2.52
CA ALA A 237 -19.68 6.58 -1.83
C ALA A 237 -18.30 6.52 -1.15
N ALA A 238 -17.57 7.64 -1.13
CA ALA A 238 -17.05 8.26 0.09
C ALA A 238 -16.09 9.43 -0.18
N ALA A 239 -16.15 10.39 0.75
CA ALA A 239 -15.09 11.28 1.22
C ALA A 239 -14.87 12.63 0.50
N SER A 240 -15.50 13.66 1.09
CA SER A 240 -15.14 15.07 0.99
C SER A 240 -13.68 15.34 1.39
N PRO A 241 -12.97 16.29 0.74
CA PRO A 241 -11.74 16.84 1.27
C PRO A 241 -12.02 18.00 2.23
N ARG A 242 -11.45 17.88 3.44
CA ARG A 242 -11.36 18.91 4.47
C ARG A 242 -10.43 20.04 3.99
N GLU A 243 -10.90 21.26 4.15
CA GLU A 243 -10.23 22.52 3.85
C GLU A 243 -9.00 22.71 4.75
N ALA A 244 -7.84 23.03 4.15
CA ALA A 244 -6.62 23.44 4.84
C ALA A 244 -6.43 24.95 4.62
N PRO A 245 -6.11 25.73 5.68
CA PRO A 245 -5.88 27.17 5.54
C PRO A 245 -4.47 27.45 5.00
N ALA A 246 -4.37 28.45 4.12
CA ALA A 246 -3.13 29.00 3.58
C ALA A 246 -2.86 30.39 4.18
N PRO A 247 -1.64 30.94 3.99
CA PRO A 247 -0.66 31.34 5.02
C PRO A 247 -1.05 32.52 5.91
#